data_AF-A0A382CRV9-F1
#
_entry.id   AF-A0A382CRV9-F1
#
_cell.length_a   1.000
_cell.length_b   1.000
_cell.length_c   1.000
_cell.angle_alpha   90.00
_cell.angle_beta   90.00
_cell.angle_gamma   90.00
#
_symmetry.space_group_name_H-M   'P 1'
#
loop_
_entity.id
_entity.type
_entity.pdbx_description
1 polymer ?
#
loop_
_entity_poly.entity_id
_entity_poly.type
_entity_poly.pdbx_seq_one_letter_code
_entity_poly.pdbx_strand_id
1 'polypeptide(L)'
;MPDVEKEKDKIIDLPSDGPGAEVTLPEEPVKEGAQDVSVPEVKPEGEVEVKEEAPKQETETKELIQEAPKEEAKEKEIDEYGEGVKKRIAKLTKRMRESERQRDEATRYARTVMSDKKSLEERLTKLDTGYVSEMENRITSGLEAAKGKLTTAREAGNINDEVDAQKEIAKLGYEEARLAEMKINQAARKPKKDGGSELNQQTNIQQGQPQKPVPDARATEWAGKNK
;
A
#
# COMPACT_ATOMS: atom_id res chain seq x y z
N MET A 1 47.34 3.95 59.66
CA MET A 1 47.24 2.67 58.92
C MET A 1 46.43 1.73 59.78
N PRO A 2 45.49 0.89 59.29
CA PRO A 2 44.96 0.65 57.93
C PRO A 2 43.46 1.09 57.81
N ASP A 3 42.88 1.47 56.67
CA ASP A 3 42.60 0.84 55.36
C ASP A 3 41.35 -0.06 55.34
N VAL A 4 40.22 0.47 54.83
CA VAL A 4 39.13 -0.26 54.16
C VAL A 4 38.50 0.63 53.09
N GLU A 5 38.61 0.20 51.84
CA GLU A 5 38.01 0.74 50.61
C GLU A 5 36.50 0.42 50.48
N LYS A 6 35.86 1.15 49.53
CA LYS A 6 34.58 0.89 48.81
C LYS A 6 33.32 1.27 49.62
N GLU A 7 32.32 1.98 49.11
CA GLU A 7 31.78 2.08 47.74
C GLU A 7 31.34 3.52 47.42
N LYS A 8 31.50 3.92 46.15
CA LYS A 8 30.95 5.16 45.61
C LYS A 8 29.55 4.87 45.12
N ASP A 9 28.54 5.38 45.83
CA ASP A 9 27.15 5.40 45.35
C ASP A 9 27.06 6.21 44.06
N LYS A 10 26.82 5.51 42.96
CA LYS A 10 26.59 6.09 41.64
C LYS A 10 25.10 6.42 41.54
N ILE A 11 24.70 7.54 42.14
CA ILE A 11 23.38 8.13 41.94
C ILE A 11 23.34 8.62 40.49
N ILE A 12 22.60 7.91 39.65
CA ILE A 12 22.34 8.30 38.26
C ILE A 12 21.14 9.26 38.31
N ASP A 13 21.41 10.53 38.04
CA ASP A 13 20.38 11.57 37.90
C ASP A 13 19.74 11.41 36.50
N LEU A 14 18.45 11.06 36.46
CA LEU A 14 17.69 11.00 35.21
C LEU A 14 17.23 12.43 34.83
N PRO A 15 17.56 12.94 33.63
CA PRO A 15 17.02 14.22 33.18
C PRO A 15 15.49 14.13 32.96
N SER A 16 14.73 14.90 33.75
CA SER A 16 13.30 15.17 33.57
C SER A 16 13.09 16.28 32.53
N ASP A 17 13.52 16.05 31.29
CA ASP A 17 13.24 16.98 30.19
C ASP A 17 12.64 16.22 29.00
N GLY A 18 11.36 15.88 29.16
CA GLY A 18 10.48 15.46 28.07
C GLY A 18 9.66 16.67 27.60
N PRO A 19 9.49 16.88 26.29
CA PRO A 19 8.85 18.08 25.75
C PRO A 19 7.33 18.02 25.93
N GLY A 20 6.87 18.33 27.14
CA GLY A 20 5.50 18.76 27.43
C GLY A 20 5.39 20.26 27.20
N ALA A 21 5.49 20.70 25.94
CA ALA A 21 5.20 22.07 25.57
C ALA A 21 3.68 22.28 25.58
N GLU A 22 3.15 22.77 26.70
CA GLU A 22 1.89 23.49 26.75
C GLU A 22 2.02 24.74 25.88
N VAL A 23 1.59 24.65 24.61
CA VAL A 23 1.48 25.81 23.72
C VAL A 23 0.34 26.67 24.23
N THR A 24 0.70 27.68 25.00
CA THR A 24 -0.14 28.80 25.41
C THR A 24 -0.47 29.61 24.15
N LEU A 25 -1.76 29.69 23.76
CA LEU A 25 -2.24 30.63 22.76
C LEU A 25 -2.35 32.03 23.39
N PRO A 26 -1.64 33.07 22.89
CA PRO A 26 -2.04 34.44 23.12
C PRO A 26 -3.10 34.88 22.09
N GLU A 27 -4.24 35.36 22.60
CA GLU A 27 -5.27 36.10 21.87
C GLU A 27 -4.69 37.40 21.30
N GLU A 28 -4.80 37.61 19.99
CA GLU A 28 -4.75 38.95 19.38
C GLU A 28 -5.81 39.09 18.26
N PRO A 29 -6.38 40.29 18.07
CA PRO A 29 -7.78 40.48 17.69
C PRO A 29 -8.03 40.56 16.17
N VAL A 30 -9.25 40.17 15.80
CA VAL A 30 -9.89 40.33 14.48
C VAL A 30 -9.86 41.80 14.00
N LYS A 31 -9.37 42.03 12.77
CA LYS A 31 -9.78 43.14 11.90
C LYS A 31 -9.87 42.70 10.44
N GLU A 32 -11.07 42.84 9.88
CA GLU A 32 -11.38 42.82 8.44
C GLU A 32 -10.65 43.96 7.69
N GLY A 33 -10.26 43.72 6.43
CA GLY A 33 -10.16 44.78 5.41
C GLY A 33 -8.87 44.87 4.56
N ALA A 34 -8.92 44.28 3.36
CA ALA A 34 -8.32 44.72 2.07
C ALA A 34 -6.79 44.79 1.84
N GLN A 35 -6.30 43.89 0.95
CA GLN A 35 -5.54 44.16 -0.31
C GLN A 35 -5.06 42.83 -0.91
N ASP A 36 -5.68 42.35 -1.99
CA ASP A 36 -5.25 42.44 -3.40
C ASP A 36 -3.96 41.65 -3.72
N VAL A 37 -4.12 40.40 -4.19
CA VAL A 37 -3.12 39.72 -5.01
C VAL A 37 -3.84 38.94 -6.12
N SER A 38 -3.77 39.52 -7.30
CA SER A 38 -4.01 38.96 -8.63
C SER A 38 -3.51 37.52 -8.81
N VAL A 39 -4.43 36.61 -9.20
CA VAL A 39 -4.12 35.31 -9.81
C VAL A 39 -4.69 35.35 -11.23
N PRO A 40 -3.87 35.33 -12.30
CA PRO A 40 -4.41 35.23 -13.65
C PRO A 40 -4.84 33.79 -13.95
N GLU A 41 -6.14 33.67 -14.18
CA GLU A 41 -6.87 32.53 -14.72
C GLU A 41 -6.53 32.36 -16.22
N VAL A 42 -6.07 31.18 -16.63
CA VAL A 42 -6.02 30.79 -18.05
C VAL A 42 -6.74 29.45 -18.20
N LYS A 43 -7.95 29.54 -18.76
CA LYS A 43 -8.80 28.44 -19.23
C LYS A 43 -8.55 28.18 -20.73
N PRO A 44 -9.02 27.03 -21.27
CA PRO A 44 -8.50 26.36 -22.46
C PRO A 44 -9.23 26.73 -23.77
N GLU A 45 -8.46 26.81 -24.86
CA GLU A 45 -8.87 26.78 -26.28
C GLU A 45 -7.67 26.16 -27.04
N GLY A 46 -7.76 25.36 -28.10
CA GLY A 46 -8.87 24.98 -28.95
C GLY A 46 -8.38 23.92 -29.96
N GLU A 47 -9.37 23.22 -30.49
CA GLU A 47 -9.38 22.24 -31.57
C GLU A 47 -9.17 22.92 -32.93
N VAL A 48 -8.17 22.50 -33.74
CA VAL A 48 -8.04 22.80 -35.19
C VAL A 48 -7.20 21.67 -35.82
N GLU A 49 -7.79 20.69 -36.48
CA GLU A 49 -8.21 20.65 -37.90
C GLU A 49 -7.12 20.19 -38.87
N VAL A 50 -7.47 19.16 -39.62
CA VAL A 50 -6.77 18.51 -40.72
C VAL A 50 -6.45 19.54 -41.81
N LYS A 51 -5.21 19.59 -42.30
CA LYS A 51 -4.92 20.13 -43.63
C LYS A 51 -3.89 19.29 -44.39
N GLU A 52 -4.46 18.47 -45.25
CA GLU A 52 -3.89 17.85 -46.44
C GLU A 52 -3.45 18.95 -47.42
N GLU A 53 -2.17 18.99 -47.81
CA GLU A 53 -1.72 19.76 -48.98
C GLU A 53 -0.39 19.21 -49.51
N ALA A 54 -0.46 18.23 -50.42
CA ALA A 54 0.39 18.18 -51.61
C ALA A 54 -0.38 18.89 -52.74
N PRO A 55 0.21 19.40 -53.85
CA PRO A 55 1.52 19.08 -54.43
C PRO A 55 2.31 20.32 -54.94
N LYS A 56 3.59 20.15 -55.29
CA LYS A 56 4.17 20.83 -56.46
C LYS A 56 5.41 20.11 -56.97
N GLN A 57 5.21 19.62 -58.18
CA GLN A 57 6.15 19.04 -59.13
C GLN A 57 6.88 20.21 -59.80
N GLU A 58 8.22 20.23 -59.75
CA GLU A 58 8.99 20.96 -60.75
C GLU A 58 10.23 20.15 -61.12
N THR A 59 10.37 20.05 -62.43
CA THR A 59 11.15 19.11 -63.21
C THR A 59 12.50 19.67 -63.59
N GLU A 60 13.45 18.76 -63.85
CA GLU A 60 14.62 18.91 -64.72
C GLU A 60 15.75 19.85 -64.26
N THR A 61 16.91 19.26 -63.92
CA THR A 61 18.10 19.47 -64.76
C THR A 61 19.21 18.45 -64.53
N LYS A 62 19.72 17.95 -65.66
CA LYS A 62 21.06 17.40 -65.92
C LYS A 62 21.39 15.96 -65.49
N GLU A 63 21.25 15.10 -66.49
CA GLU A 63 22.20 14.04 -66.83
C GLU A 63 23.66 14.49 -66.61
N LEU A 64 24.40 13.72 -65.83
CA LEU A 64 25.83 13.49 -66.07
C LEU A 64 26.17 12.06 -65.67
N ILE A 65 26.55 11.29 -66.69
CA ILE A 65 27.01 9.90 -66.63
C ILE A 65 28.28 9.82 -65.77
N GLN A 66 28.26 8.99 -64.73
CA GLN A 66 29.45 8.25 -64.29
C GLN A 66 29.03 6.94 -63.61
N GLU A 67 29.18 5.88 -64.39
CA GLU A 67 28.93 4.49 -64.06
C GLU A 67 30.10 3.96 -63.20
N ALA A 68 30.06 4.22 -61.89
CA ALA A 68 30.73 3.52 -60.79
C ALA A 68 30.55 4.36 -59.50
N PRO A 69 29.49 4.10 -58.70
CA PRO A 69 29.66 3.29 -57.49
C PRO A 69 28.36 2.56 -57.09
N LYS A 70 27.88 1.62 -57.92
CA LYS A 70 26.61 0.92 -57.63
C LYS A 70 26.77 -0.20 -56.57
N GLU A 71 27.99 -0.68 -56.36
CA GLU A 71 28.33 -1.62 -55.26
C GLU A 71 28.51 -0.88 -53.93
N GLU A 72 29.24 0.24 -53.90
CA GLU A 72 29.44 1.03 -52.67
C GLU A 72 28.13 1.63 -52.11
N ALA A 73 27.16 2.00 -52.97
CA ALA A 73 25.86 2.50 -52.52
C ALA A 73 24.99 1.40 -51.91
N LYS A 74 25.07 0.17 -52.43
CA LYS A 74 24.36 -1.00 -51.87
C LYS A 74 25.00 -1.49 -50.57
N GLU A 75 26.33 -1.49 -50.47
CA GLU A 75 27.00 -1.82 -49.21
C GLU A 75 26.65 -0.82 -48.11
N LYS A 76 26.58 0.48 -48.42
CA LYS A 76 26.16 1.53 -47.46
C LYS A 76 24.71 1.34 -46.98
N GLU A 77 23.77 1.01 -47.87
CA GLU A 77 22.38 0.71 -47.47
C GLU A 77 22.27 -0.55 -46.60
N ILE A 78 23.07 -1.60 -46.90
CA ILE A 78 23.06 -2.85 -46.13
C ILE A 78 23.67 -2.64 -44.73
N ASP A 79 24.71 -1.84 -44.62
CA ASP A 79 25.30 -1.46 -43.33
C ASP A 79 24.35 -0.59 -42.49
N GLU A 80 23.67 0.38 -43.10
CA GLU A 80 22.64 1.19 -42.42
C GLU A 80 21.46 0.32 -41.94
N TYR A 81 21.04 -0.67 -42.72
CA TYR A 81 20.02 -1.64 -42.29
C TYR A 81 20.52 -2.51 -41.13
N GLY A 82 21.78 -2.97 -41.19
CA GLY A 82 22.45 -3.69 -40.11
C GLY A 82 22.54 -2.88 -38.82
N GLU A 83 22.83 -1.58 -38.92
CA GLU A 83 22.82 -0.65 -37.78
C GLU A 83 21.43 -0.47 -37.17
N GLY A 84 20.39 -0.32 -38.01
CA GLY A 84 19.00 -0.22 -37.55
C GLY A 84 18.56 -1.48 -36.79
N VAL A 85 18.94 -2.66 -37.26
CA VAL A 85 18.71 -3.94 -36.58
C VAL A 85 19.49 -4.01 -35.26
N LYS A 86 20.78 -3.67 -35.23
CA LYS A 86 21.61 -3.62 -34.02
C LYS A 86 21.01 -2.69 -32.96
N LYS A 87 20.53 -1.49 -33.36
CA LYS A 87 19.85 -0.53 -32.47
C LYS A 87 18.55 -1.11 -31.87
N ARG A 88 17.73 -1.81 -32.67
CA ARG A 88 16.52 -2.49 -32.17
C ARG A 88 16.84 -3.64 -31.22
N ILE A 89 17.84 -4.46 -31.52
CA ILE A 89 18.31 -5.55 -30.65
C ILE A 89 18.80 -4.96 -29.32
N ALA A 90 19.64 -3.93 -29.35
CA ALA A 90 20.12 -3.26 -28.14
C ALA A 90 18.96 -2.70 -27.29
N LYS A 91 17.95 -2.11 -27.93
CA LYS A 91 16.73 -1.63 -27.25
C LYS A 91 15.93 -2.78 -26.63
N LEU A 92 15.77 -3.90 -27.33
CA LEU A 92 15.08 -5.09 -26.82
C LEU A 92 15.84 -5.72 -25.65
N THR A 93 17.16 -5.86 -25.73
CA THR A 93 18.00 -6.39 -24.65
C THR A 93 17.98 -5.47 -23.43
N LYS A 94 18.04 -4.14 -23.63
CA LYS A 94 17.89 -3.17 -22.53
C LYS A 94 16.51 -3.29 -21.87
N ARG A 95 15.43 -3.40 -22.67
CA ARG A 95 14.07 -3.60 -22.17
C ARG A 95 13.91 -4.92 -21.42
N MET A 96 14.49 -6.01 -21.92
CA MET A 96 14.49 -7.32 -21.25
C MET A 96 15.15 -7.22 -19.88
N ARG A 97 16.37 -6.68 -19.80
CA ARG A 97 17.12 -6.53 -18.55
C ARG A 97 16.42 -5.62 -17.54
N GLU A 98 15.76 -4.56 -18.02
CA GLU A 98 14.96 -3.67 -17.18
C GLU A 98 13.68 -4.37 -16.70
N SER A 99 13.01 -5.13 -17.57
CA SER A 99 11.82 -5.89 -17.20
C SER A 99 12.12 -7.01 -16.20
N GLU A 100 13.30 -7.64 -16.29
CA GLU A 100 13.80 -8.60 -15.31
C GLU A 100 13.98 -7.93 -13.95
N ARG A 101 14.66 -6.78 -13.90
CA ARG A 101 14.77 -5.99 -12.66
C ARG A 101 13.42 -5.62 -12.07
N GLN A 102 12.48 -5.15 -12.90
CA GLN A 102 11.14 -4.80 -12.45
C GLN A 102 10.37 -6.00 -11.91
N ARG A 103 10.49 -7.17 -12.55
CA ARG A 103 9.87 -8.42 -12.06
C ARG A 103 10.49 -8.87 -10.75
N ASP A 104 11.81 -8.79 -10.62
CA ASP A 104 12.52 -9.18 -9.40
C ASP A 104 12.16 -8.24 -8.23
N GLU A 105 12.13 -6.92 -8.47
CA GLU A 105 11.76 -5.94 -7.44
C GLU A 105 10.27 -6.05 -7.07
N ALA A 106 9.38 -6.25 -8.04
CA ALA A 106 7.97 -6.51 -7.76
C ALA A 106 7.76 -7.79 -6.95
N THR A 107 8.52 -8.85 -7.25
CA THR A 107 8.47 -10.10 -6.48
C THR A 107 9.01 -9.90 -5.07
N ARG A 108 10.09 -9.11 -4.92
CA ARG A 108 10.65 -8.76 -3.62
C ARG A 108 9.65 -7.96 -2.79
N TYR A 109 9.05 -6.92 -3.37
CA TYR A 109 8.01 -6.12 -2.72
C TYR A 109 6.79 -6.96 -2.33
N ALA A 110 6.32 -7.84 -3.22
CA ALA A 110 5.22 -8.74 -2.90
C ALA A 110 5.55 -9.65 -1.71
N ARG A 111 6.79 -10.17 -1.65
CA ARG A 111 7.25 -10.97 -0.51
C ARG A 111 7.29 -10.16 0.79
N THR A 112 7.79 -8.92 0.75
CA THR A 112 7.83 -8.07 1.95
C THR A 112 6.43 -7.70 2.42
N VAL A 113 5.53 -7.32 1.52
CA VAL A 113 4.13 -7.03 1.87
C VAL A 113 3.43 -8.27 2.45
N MET A 114 3.67 -9.45 1.89
CA MET A 114 3.11 -10.69 2.41
C MET A 114 3.67 -11.04 3.80
N SER A 115 4.97 -10.86 4.04
CA SER A 115 5.56 -11.06 5.37
C SER A 115 5.03 -10.06 6.39
N ASP A 116 4.90 -8.79 6.00
CA ASP A 116 4.41 -7.72 6.87
C ASP A 116 2.94 -7.97 7.22
N LYS A 117 2.11 -8.28 6.22
CA LYS A 117 0.71 -8.66 6.41
C LYS A 117 0.59 -9.84 7.38
N LYS A 118 1.36 -10.91 7.18
CA LYS A 118 1.35 -12.07 8.09
C LYS A 118 1.73 -11.67 9.51
N SER A 119 2.78 -10.86 9.68
CA SER A 119 3.21 -10.40 11.00
C SER A 119 2.15 -9.51 11.68
N LEU A 120 1.45 -8.67 10.92
CA LEU A 120 0.37 -7.83 11.42
C LEU A 120 -0.86 -8.64 11.78
N GLU A 121 -1.24 -9.63 10.97
CA GLU A 121 -2.32 -10.57 11.27
C GLU A 121 -2.02 -11.40 12.53
N GLU A 122 -0.78 -11.87 12.70
CA GLU A 122 -0.35 -12.58 13.92
C GLU A 122 -0.41 -11.67 15.16
N ARG A 123 0.03 -10.42 15.05
CA ARG A 123 -0.06 -9.44 16.15
C ARG A 123 -1.51 -9.10 16.48
N LEU A 124 -2.35 -8.92 15.47
CA LEU A 124 -3.77 -8.61 15.64
C LEU A 124 -4.50 -9.77 16.32
N THR A 125 -4.32 -10.99 15.84
CA THR A 125 -4.92 -12.18 16.45
C THR A 125 -4.46 -12.39 17.89
N LYS A 126 -3.17 -12.15 18.18
CA LYS A 126 -2.65 -12.19 19.55
C LYS A 126 -3.26 -11.11 20.45
N LEU A 127 -3.42 -9.89 19.94
CA LEU A 127 -4.04 -8.78 20.68
C LEU A 127 -5.51 -9.07 20.96
N ASP A 128 -6.28 -9.47 19.94
CA ASP A 128 -7.71 -9.74 20.07
C ASP A 128 -7.99 -10.89 21.05
N THR A 129 -7.22 -11.98 20.94
CA THR A 129 -7.34 -13.13 21.85
C THR A 129 -6.90 -12.80 23.27
N GLY A 130 -5.77 -12.12 23.44
CA GLY A 130 -5.27 -11.70 24.74
C GLY A 130 -6.22 -10.72 25.44
N TYR A 131 -6.74 -9.73 24.72
CA TYR A 131 -7.68 -8.76 25.29
C TYR A 131 -8.97 -9.43 25.79
N VAL A 132 -9.52 -10.36 25.01
CA VAL A 132 -10.70 -11.16 25.39
C VAL A 132 -10.41 -12.00 26.63
N SER A 133 -9.27 -12.71 26.66
CA SER A 133 -8.92 -13.56 27.81
C SER A 133 -8.63 -12.76 29.08
N GLU A 134 -7.97 -11.60 28.97
CA GLU A 134 -7.74 -10.72 30.12
C GLU A 134 -9.05 -10.14 30.65
N MET A 135 -9.97 -9.75 29.76
CA MET A 135 -11.30 -9.28 30.16
C MET A 135 -12.10 -10.39 30.85
N GLU A 136 -12.03 -11.63 30.35
CA GLU A 136 -12.59 -12.81 31.01
C GLU A 136 -12.03 -12.99 32.42
N ASN A 137 -10.70 -13.03 32.55
CA ASN A 137 -10.03 -13.24 33.84
C ASN A 137 -10.34 -12.12 34.83
N ARG A 138 -10.42 -10.87 34.36
CA ARG A 138 -10.80 -9.73 35.19
C ARG A 138 -12.25 -9.83 35.66
N ILE A 139 -13.17 -10.20 34.77
CA ILE A 139 -14.58 -10.35 35.12
C ILE A 139 -14.76 -11.52 36.11
N THR A 140 -14.15 -12.68 35.86
CA THR A 140 -14.26 -13.84 36.75
C THR A 140 -13.66 -13.57 38.12
N SER A 141 -12.46 -12.99 38.18
CA SER A 141 -11.82 -12.58 39.44
C SER A 141 -12.63 -11.50 40.16
N GLY A 142 -13.16 -10.51 39.43
CA GLY A 142 -14.03 -9.48 39.99
C GLY A 142 -15.33 -10.04 40.54
N LEU A 143 -15.91 -11.04 39.88
CA LEU A 143 -17.15 -11.68 40.28
C LEU A 143 -16.93 -12.54 41.53
N GLU A 144 -15.81 -13.28 41.60
CA GLU A 144 -15.42 -14.01 42.81
C GLU A 144 -15.15 -13.06 43.99
N ALA A 145 -14.46 -11.95 43.76
CA ALA A 145 -14.25 -10.91 44.78
C ALA A 145 -15.57 -10.29 45.25
N ALA A 146 -16.49 -9.97 44.33
CA ALA A 146 -17.79 -9.39 44.67
C ALA A 146 -18.70 -10.40 45.39
N LYS A 147 -18.62 -11.70 45.04
CA LYS A 147 -19.27 -12.78 45.81
C LYS A 147 -18.72 -12.86 47.23
N GLY A 148 -17.40 -12.76 47.41
CA GLY A 148 -16.76 -12.70 48.73
C GLY A 148 -17.24 -11.51 49.56
N LYS A 149 -17.31 -10.32 48.96
CA LYS A 149 -17.89 -9.13 49.62
C LYS A 149 -19.35 -9.35 50.02
N LEU A 150 -20.16 -9.97 49.15
CA LEU A 150 -21.56 -10.27 49.45
C LEU A 150 -21.69 -11.25 50.63
N THR A 151 -20.86 -12.30 50.68
CA THR A 151 -20.86 -13.23 51.81
C THR A 151 -20.46 -12.54 53.11
N THR A 152 -19.40 -11.74 53.09
CA THR A 152 -18.95 -10.99 54.28
C THR A 152 -19.99 -9.95 54.73
N ALA A 153 -20.63 -9.25 53.80
CA ALA A 153 -21.68 -8.28 54.11
C ALA A 153 -22.89 -8.95 54.77
N ARG A 154 -23.28 -10.15 54.30
CA ARG A 154 -24.36 -10.96 54.89
C ARG A 154 -24.00 -11.48 56.28
N GLU A 155 -22.78 -11.94 56.48
CA GLU A 155 -22.29 -12.39 57.78
C GLU A 155 -22.22 -11.23 58.80
N ALA A 156 -21.82 -10.04 58.35
CA ALA A 156 -21.79 -8.83 59.15
C ALA A 156 -23.18 -8.19 59.37
N GLY A 157 -24.21 -8.63 58.64
CA GLY A 157 -25.54 -8.04 58.66
C GLY A 157 -25.59 -6.59 58.15
N ASN A 158 -24.61 -6.15 57.36
CA ASN A 158 -24.57 -4.80 56.80
C ASN A 158 -25.31 -4.74 55.47
N ILE A 159 -26.54 -4.20 55.50
CA ILE A 159 -27.41 -4.09 54.33
C ILE A 159 -26.83 -3.17 53.25
N ASN A 160 -26.09 -2.12 53.62
CA ASN A 160 -25.51 -1.21 52.64
C ASN A 160 -24.43 -1.91 51.81
N ASP A 161 -23.54 -2.66 52.47
CA ASP A 161 -22.48 -3.42 51.81
C ASP A 161 -23.05 -4.58 50.97
N GLU A 162 -24.16 -5.19 51.40
CA GLU A 162 -24.85 -6.20 50.60
C GLU A 162 -25.40 -5.60 49.30
N VAL A 163 -26.07 -4.45 49.38
CA VAL A 163 -26.61 -3.76 48.20
C VAL A 163 -25.49 -3.32 47.26
N ASP A 164 -24.37 -2.83 47.80
CA ASP A 164 -23.23 -2.42 46.97
C ASP A 164 -22.52 -3.61 46.33
N ALA A 165 -22.35 -4.73 47.03
CA ALA A 165 -21.85 -5.97 46.44
C ALA A 165 -22.80 -6.50 45.35
N GLN A 166 -24.12 -6.41 45.54
CA GLN A 166 -25.11 -6.79 44.52
C GLN A 166 -25.03 -5.88 43.28
N LYS A 167 -24.82 -4.57 43.45
CA LYS A 167 -24.59 -3.63 42.33
C LYS A 167 -23.31 -3.98 41.57
N GLU A 168 -22.23 -4.30 42.27
CA GLU A 168 -20.96 -4.74 41.66
C GLU A 168 -21.16 -6.02 40.84
N ILE A 169 -21.87 -7.03 41.39
CA ILE A 169 -22.20 -8.27 40.69
C ILE A 169 -23.04 -7.98 39.43
N ALA A 170 -24.05 -7.10 39.54
CA ALA A 170 -24.90 -6.74 38.40
C ALA A 170 -24.12 -6.04 37.29
N LYS A 171 -23.20 -5.13 37.65
CA LYS A 171 -22.31 -4.45 36.70
C LYS A 171 -21.41 -5.45 35.98
N LEU A 172 -20.79 -6.37 36.73
CA LEU A 172 -19.93 -7.42 36.16
C LEU A 172 -20.72 -8.40 35.28
N GLY A 173 -21.97 -8.73 35.63
CA GLY A 173 -22.85 -9.55 34.79
C GLY A 173 -23.20 -8.88 33.45
N TYR A 174 -23.34 -7.55 33.43
CA TYR A 174 -23.49 -6.81 32.17
C TYR A 174 -22.20 -6.83 31.33
N GLU A 175 -21.03 -6.70 31.96
CA GLU A 175 -19.74 -6.82 31.29
C GLU A 175 -19.52 -8.24 30.72
N GLU A 176 -19.96 -9.28 31.43
CA GLU A 176 -19.94 -10.68 30.95
C GLU A 176 -20.84 -10.87 29.72
N ALA A 177 -22.05 -10.32 29.74
CA ALA A 177 -22.96 -10.38 28.58
C ALA A 177 -22.38 -9.64 27.36
N ARG A 178 -21.76 -8.47 27.58
CA ARG A 178 -21.09 -7.70 26.52
C ARG A 178 -19.87 -8.44 25.96
N LEU A 179 -19.11 -9.12 26.81
CA LEU A 179 -18.00 -9.98 26.40
C LEU A 179 -18.51 -11.16 25.56
N ALA A 180 -19.61 -11.79 25.95
CA ALA A 180 -20.23 -12.87 25.18
C ALA A 180 -20.67 -12.38 23.79
N GLU A 181 -21.28 -11.20 23.70
CA GLU A 181 -21.61 -10.56 22.42
C GLU A 181 -20.34 -10.28 21.58
N MET A 182 -19.28 -9.78 22.21
CA MET A 182 -18.00 -9.55 21.52
C MET A 182 -17.39 -10.84 20.96
N LYS A 183 -17.49 -11.95 21.69
CA LYS A 183 -17.07 -13.29 21.22
C LYS A 183 -17.89 -13.77 20.03
N ILE A 184 -19.22 -13.59 20.07
CA ILE A 184 -20.11 -13.93 18.95
C ILE A 184 -19.75 -13.10 17.72
N ASN A 185 -19.55 -11.80 17.89
CA ASN A 185 -19.14 -10.90 16.82
C ASN A 185 -17.74 -11.25 16.27
N GLN A 186 -16.80 -11.65 17.11
CA GLN A 186 -15.51 -12.18 16.66
C GLN A 186 -15.65 -13.49 15.89
N ALA A 187 -16.47 -14.43 16.37
CA ALA A 187 -16.72 -15.69 15.69
C ALA A 187 -17.38 -15.47 14.32
N ALA A 188 -18.26 -14.47 14.18
CA ALA A 188 -18.86 -14.06 12.92
C ALA A 188 -17.86 -13.38 11.97
N ARG A 189 -16.88 -12.65 12.51
CA ARG A 189 -15.82 -11.97 11.73
C ARG A 189 -14.67 -12.88 11.32
N LYS A 190 -14.44 -14.00 12.02
CA LYS A 190 -13.49 -15.01 11.54
C LYS A 190 -14.07 -15.58 10.24
N PRO A 191 -13.45 -15.32 9.08
CA PRO A 191 -13.94 -15.89 7.85
C PRO A 191 -13.96 -17.40 8.04
N LYS A 192 -15.12 -18.03 7.77
CA LYS A 192 -15.23 -19.50 7.75
C LYS A 192 -14.12 -19.99 6.81
N LYS A 193 -13.09 -20.58 7.38
CA LYS A 193 -11.94 -21.14 6.65
C LYS A 193 -12.36 -22.24 5.66
N ASP A 194 -13.63 -22.67 5.72
CA ASP A 194 -14.19 -23.76 4.95
C ASP A 194 -14.97 -23.32 3.68
N GLY A 195 -14.91 -22.03 3.29
CA GLY A 195 -15.54 -21.53 2.08
C GLY A 195 -14.56 -20.82 1.17
N GLY A 196 -13.74 -21.56 0.42
CA GLY A 196 -12.76 -21.02 -0.53
C GLY A 196 -13.37 -20.31 -1.75
N SER A 197 -14.12 -19.23 -1.58
CA SER A 197 -14.80 -18.57 -2.72
C SER A 197 -14.80 -17.03 -2.75
N GLU A 198 -14.23 -16.29 -1.79
CA GLU A 198 -14.37 -14.82 -1.78
C GLU A 198 -13.07 -14.02 -1.86
N LEU A 199 -11.94 -14.67 -2.18
CA LEU A 199 -10.71 -13.99 -2.56
C LEU A 199 -10.42 -14.10 -4.07
N ASN A 200 -11.47 -13.99 -4.90
CA ASN A 200 -11.34 -13.75 -6.33
C ASN A 200 -11.98 -12.41 -6.71
N GLN A 201 -11.78 -11.38 -5.89
CA GLN A 201 -11.70 -10.02 -6.42
C GLN A 201 -10.26 -9.78 -6.89
N GLN A 202 -9.80 -10.67 -7.78
CA GLN A 202 -8.71 -10.34 -8.67
C GLN A 202 -9.26 -9.20 -9.51
N THR A 203 -8.79 -7.98 -9.25
CA THR A 203 -8.94 -6.87 -10.18
C THR A 203 -8.57 -7.43 -11.54
N ASN A 204 -9.57 -7.64 -12.39
CA ASN A 204 -9.41 -8.12 -13.75
C ASN A 204 -8.79 -6.97 -14.55
N ILE A 205 -7.55 -6.63 -14.22
CA ILE A 205 -6.68 -5.93 -15.14
C ILE A 205 -6.36 -7.00 -16.16
N GLN A 206 -7.25 -7.13 -17.16
CA GLN A 206 -6.96 -7.86 -18.37
C GLN A 206 -5.66 -7.25 -18.89
N GLN A 207 -4.53 -7.88 -18.59
CA GLN A 207 -3.34 -7.70 -19.39
C GLN A 207 -3.76 -8.15 -20.77
N GLY A 208 -4.14 -7.18 -21.62
CA GLY A 208 -4.47 -7.42 -23.01
C GLY A 208 -3.33 -8.23 -23.59
N GLN A 209 -3.60 -9.50 -23.89
CA GLN A 209 -2.75 -10.28 -24.77
C GLN A 209 -2.50 -9.41 -26.00
N PRO A 210 -1.24 -9.24 -26.46
CA PRO A 210 -1.00 -8.54 -27.71
C PRO A 210 -1.81 -9.28 -28.78
N GLN A 211 -2.85 -8.63 -29.31
CA GLN A 211 -3.64 -9.20 -30.38
C GLN A 211 -2.67 -9.53 -31.51
N LYS A 212 -2.58 -10.81 -31.89
CA LYS A 212 -1.81 -11.20 -33.07
C LYS A 212 -2.41 -10.43 -34.24
N PRO A 213 -1.61 -9.67 -35.01
CA PRO A 213 -2.13 -8.95 -36.16
C PRO A 213 -2.77 -9.97 -37.11
N VAL A 214 -3.96 -9.65 -37.60
CA VAL A 214 -4.62 -10.44 -38.65
C VAL A 214 -3.69 -10.41 -39.88
N PRO A 215 -3.35 -11.56 -40.48
CA PRO A 215 -2.51 -11.60 -41.67
C PRO A 215 -3.14 -10.77 -42.79
N ASP A 216 -2.33 -9.93 -43.45
CA ASP A 216 -2.76 -9.17 -44.62
C ASP A 216 -3.27 -10.13 -45.71
N ALA A 217 -4.38 -9.77 -46.37
CA ALA A 217 -4.97 -10.53 -47.47
C ALA A 217 -3.93 -10.82 -48.56
N ARG A 218 -3.08 -9.84 -48.87
CA ARG A 218 -2.00 -10.01 -49.86
C ARG A 218 -0.94 -11.01 -49.42
N ALA A 219 -0.61 -11.04 -48.12
CA ALA A 219 0.35 -11.99 -47.56
C ALA A 219 -0.19 -13.43 -47.59
N THR A 220 -1.50 -13.58 -47.38
CA THR A 220 -2.18 -14.88 -47.42
C THR A 220 -2.27 -15.43 -48.85
N GLU A 221 -2.58 -14.56 -49.82
CA GLU A 221 -2.59 -14.92 -51.25
C GLU A 221 -1.20 -15.31 -51.76
N TRP A 222 -0.16 -14.55 -51.38
CA TRP A 222 1.22 -14.87 -51.75
C TRP A 222 1.69 -16.20 -51.15
N ALA A 223 1.35 -16.48 -49.88
CA ALA A 223 1.66 -17.75 -49.23
C ALA A 223 0.91 -18.93 -49.88
N GLY A 224 -0.30 -18.72 -50.39
CA GLY A 224 -1.05 -19.72 -51.15
C GLY A 224 -0.49 -19.97 -52.54
N LYS A 225 0.07 -18.94 -53.20
CA LYS A 225 0.70 -19.04 -54.52
C LYS A 225 2.09 -19.68 -54.51
N ASN A 226 2.82 -19.58 -53.41
CA ASN A 226 4.19 -20.12 -53.27
C ASN A 226 4.23 -21.37 -52.39
N LYS A 227 3.16 -22.15 -52.39
CA LYS A 227 3.07 -23.41 -51.67
C LYS A 227 3.47 -24.59 -52.54
#